data_AF-A0A7C5P499-F1
#
_entry.id   AF-A0A7C5P499-F1
#
_cell.length_a   1.000
_cell.length_b   1.000
_cell.length_c   1.000
_cell.angle_alpha   90.00
_cell.angle_beta   90.00
_cell.angle_gamma   90.00
#
_symmetry.space_group_name_H-M   'P 1'
#
loop_
_entity.id
_entity.type
_entity.pdbx_description
1 polymer ?
#
loop_
_entity_poly.entity_id
_entity_poly.type
_entity_poly.pdbx_seq_one_letter_code
_entity_poly.pdbx_strand_id
1 'polypeptide(L)' 'MRSLKLDMADFLDALAREALETVESGYYRAESGRRPCKGMLSLRDSIVNCEHAPIIAEIKPASPAGGVIRHITSFE' A
#
# COMPACT_ATOMS: atom_id res chain seq x y z
N MET A 1 32.46 14.66 -2.50
CA MET A 1 31.66 13.70 -1.70
C MET A 1 30.34 13.48 -2.42
N ARG A 2 30.07 12.26 -2.92
CA ARG A 2 28.75 11.94 -3.49
C ARG A 2 27.75 11.91 -2.32
N SER A 3 26.65 12.65 -2.46
CA SER A 3 25.52 12.55 -1.53
C SER A 3 25.08 11.08 -1.49
N LEU A 4 25.05 10.47 -0.30
CA LEU A 4 24.44 9.17 -0.04
C LEU A 4 22.92 9.31 -0.17
N LYS A 5 22.43 9.61 -1.38
CA LYS A 5 21.03 9.47 -1.73
C LYS A 5 20.90 8.10 -2.38
N LEU A 6 20.24 7.17 -1.69
CA LEU A 6 19.68 5.98 -2.33
C LEU A 6 18.83 6.45 -3.51
N ASP A 7 19.08 5.88 -4.69
CA ASP A 7 18.28 6.18 -5.87
C ASP A 7 16.95 5.41 -5.79
N MET A 8 15.95 5.85 -6.53
CA MET A 8 14.64 5.20 -6.57
C MET A 8 14.74 3.73 -7.02
N ALA A 9 15.72 3.39 -7.85
CA ALA A 9 16.00 2.01 -8.23
C ALA A 9 16.38 1.14 -7.02
N ASP A 10 17.26 1.64 -6.13
CA ASP A 10 17.69 0.91 -4.93
C ASP A 10 16.52 0.64 -3.98
N PHE A 11 15.60 1.60 -3.87
CA PHE A 11 14.39 1.44 -3.06
C PHE A 11 13.43 0.40 -3.62
N LEU A 12 13.29 0.31 -4.96
CA LEU A 12 12.43 -0.69 -5.58
C LEU A 12 13.00 -2.10 -5.42
N ASP A 13 14.33 -2.26 -5.53
CA ASP A 13 15.00 -3.55 -5.30
C ASP A 13 14.86 -3.98 -3.83
N ALA A 14 15.04 -3.06 -2.89
CA ALA A 14 14.81 -3.32 -1.48
C ALA A 14 13.34 -3.70 -1.20
N LEU A 15 12.39 -2.95 -1.75
CA LEU A 15 10.96 -3.21 -1.60
C LEU A 15 10.57 -4.59 -2.15
N ALA A 16 11.07 -4.96 -3.33
CA ALA A 16 10.79 -6.25 -3.94
C ALA A 16 11.32 -7.42 -3.09
N ARG A 17 12.57 -7.31 -2.61
CA ARG A 17 13.19 -8.31 -1.75
C ARG A 17 12.42 -8.48 -0.43
N GLU A 18 12.13 -7.38 0.25
CA GLU A 18 11.42 -7.39 1.54
C GLU A 18 9.98 -7.89 1.38
N ALA A 19 9.29 -7.52 0.29
CA ALA A 19 7.95 -8.02 0.02
C ALA A 19 7.93 -9.55 -0.17
N LEU A 20 8.92 -10.10 -0.87
CA LEU A 20 9.06 -11.56 -1.03
C LEU A 20 9.28 -12.24 0.32
N GLU A 21 10.24 -11.76 1.12
CA GLU A 21 10.51 -12.28 2.46
C GLU A 21 9.28 -12.21 3.38
N THR A 22 8.49 -11.13 3.29
CA THR A 22 7.25 -10.93 4.05
C THR A 22 6.17 -11.96 3.69
N VAL A 23 6.03 -12.28 2.40
CA VAL A 23 5.11 -13.32 1.92
C VAL A 23 5.58 -14.70 2.39
N GLU A 24 6.86 -15.02 2.19
CA GLU A 24 7.45 -16.31 2.53
C GLU A 24 7.41 -16.61 4.04
N SER A 25 7.62 -15.59 4.88
CA SER A 25 7.50 -15.70 6.33
C SER A 25 6.05 -15.87 6.82
N GLY A 26 5.07 -15.75 5.92
CA GLY A 26 3.66 -16.02 6.22
C GLY A 26 2.93 -14.86 6.90
N TYR A 27 3.43 -13.62 6.78
CA TYR A 27 2.76 -12.43 7.31
C TYR A 27 1.31 -12.30 6.80
N TYR A 28 1.08 -12.64 5.54
CA TYR A 28 -0.24 -12.63 4.89
C TYR A 28 -0.94 -13.98 4.88
N ARG A 29 -0.72 -14.87 5.87
CA ARG A 29 -1.53 -16.10 6.01
C ARG A 29 -2.99 -15.73 6.27
N ALA A 30 -3.71 -15.43 5.20
CA ALA A 30 -5.12 -15.16 5.20
C ALA A 30 -5.83 -16.47 5.52
N GLU A 31 -6.74 -16.44 6.48
CA GLU A 31 -7.65 -17.56 6.72
C GLU A 31 -8.42 -17.85 5.42
N SER A 32 -8.02 -18.91 4.74
CA SER A 32 -8.68 -19.45 3.56
C SER A 32 -10.07 -19.93 3.98
N GLY A 33 -11.02 -18.99 4.05
CA GLY A 33 -12.34 -19.24 4.63
C GLY A 33 -13.16 -17.99 4.95
N ARG A 34 -12.57 -16.78 4.99
CA ARG A 34 -13.38 -15.56 5.10
C ARG A 34 -14.23 -15.40 3.83
N ARG A 35 -15.52 -15.71 3.95
CA ARG A 35 -16.50 -15.41 2.92
C ARG A 35 -16.46 -13.91 2.65
N PRO A 36 -16.52 -13.47 1.38
CA PRO A 36 -16.66 -12.06 1.08
C PRO A 36 -17.84 -11.49 1.87
N CYS A 37 -17.60 -10.41 2.61
CA CYS A 37 -18.64 -9.74 3.39
C CYS A 37 -19.80 -9.40 2.45
N LYS A 38 -21.04 -9.58 2.90
CA LYS A 38 -22.23 -9.23 2.12
C LYS A 38 -22.13 -7.74 1.74
N GLY A 39 -22.10 -7.43 0.44
CA GLY A 39 -21.95 -6.07 -0.07
C GLY A 39 -20.53 -5.66 -0.49
N MET A 40 -19.71 -6.61 -0.98
CA MET A 40 -18.39 -6.32 -1.53
C MET A 40 -18.46 -5.21 -2.60
N LEU A 41 -17.82 -4.08 -2.31
CA LEU A 41 -17.71 -2.97 -3.26
C LEU A 41 -16.64 -3.31 -4.29
N SER A 42 -16.96 -3.10 -5.56
CA SER A 42 -16.03 -3.25 -6.66
C SER A 42 -15.31 -1.92 -6.88
N LEU A 43 -14.02 -1.84 -6.53
CA LEU A 43 -13.20 -0.65 -6.80
C LEU A 43 -13.27 -0.26 -8.28
N ARG A 44 -13.21 -1.26 -9.17
CA ARG A 44 -13.35 -1.05 -10.62
C ARG A 44 -14.67 -0.36 -10.95
N ASP A 45 -15.79 -0.88 -10.45
CA ASP A 45 -17.09 -0.35 -10.81
C ASP A 45 -17.32 1.03 -10.15
N SER A 46 -16.77 1.28 -8.97
CA SER A 46 -16.76 2.61 -8.34
C SER A 46 -15.98 3.64 -9.16
N ILE A 47 -14.89 3.23 -9.83
CA ILE A 47 -14.11 4.13 -10.71
C ILE A 47 -14.83 4.33 -12.05
N VAL A 48 -15.26 3.24 -12.69
CA VAL A 48 -15.84 3.26 -14.05
C VAL A 48 -17.20 3.95 -14.09
N ASN A 49 -18.02 3.79 -13.04
CA ASN A 49 -19.37 4.34 -12.99
C ASN A 49 -19.47 5.62 -12.15
N CYS A 50 -18.35 6.28 -11.82
CA CYS A 50 -18.38 7.55 -11.11
C CYS A 50 -18.98 8.65 -12.01
N GLU A 51 -20.00 9.36 -11.52
CA GLU A 51 -20.62 10.49 -12.24
C GLU A 51 -19.68 11.70 -12.39
N HIS A 52 -18.71 11.82 -11.49
CA HIS A 52 -17.75 12.93 -11.44
C HIS A 52 -16.33 12.41 -11.62
N ALA A 53 -15.33 13.23 -11.27
CA ALA A 53 -13.95 12.80 -11.22
C ALA A 53 -13.75 11.78 -10.08
N PRO A 54 -13.40 10.51 -10.36
CA PRO A 54 -13.13 9.54 -9.31
C PRO A 54 -11.86 9.93 -8.55
N ILE A 55 -11.95 10.03 -7.22
CA ILE A 55 -10.80 10.29 -6.34
C ILE A 55 -10.46 9.01 -5.59
N ILE A 56 -9.21 8.56 -5.72
CA ILE A 56 -8.65 7.48 -4.90
C ILE A 56 -7.79 8.14 -3.83
N ALA A 57 -8.32 8.22 -2.61
CA ALA A 57 -7.59 8.79 -1.48
C ALA A 57 -6.63 7.76 -0.88
N GLU A 58 -5.34 8.08 -0.81
CA GLU A 58 -4.31 7.26 -0.15
C GLU A 58 -4.11 7.72 1.30
N ILE A 59 -4.20 6.78 2.25
CA ILE A 59 -3.76 7.02 3.64
C ILE A 59 -2.32 6.54 3.76
N LYS A 60 -1.37 7.48 3.79
CA LYS A 60 0.08 7.18 3.75
C LYS A 60 0.83 7.85 4.92
N PRO A 61 1.38 7.08 5.89
CA PRO A 61 2.13 7.65 6.99
C PRO A 61 3.55 8.10 6.61
N ALA A 62 4.20 7.47 5.63
CA ALA A 62 5.57 7.77 5.22
C ALA A 62 5.86 7.43 3.75
N SER A 63 6.95 7.97 3.19
CA SER A 63 7.47 7.62 1.86
C SER A 63 9.00 7.75 1.80
N PRO A 64 9.68 7.06 0.86
CA PRO A 64 11.14 7.20 0.71
C PRO A 64 11.60 8.64 0.46
N ALA A 65 10.87 9.39 -0.39
CA ALA A 65 11.23 10.76 -0.72
C ALA A 65 10.81 11.79 0.36
N GLY A 66 9.66 11.57 1.01
CA GLY A 66 9.06 12.51 1.96
C GLY A 66 9.32 12.19 3.42
N GLY A 67 9.98 11.07 3.75
CA GLY A 67 10.10 10.59 5.12
C GLY A 67 8.74 10.35 5.75
N VAL A 68 8.59 10.66 7.04
CA VAL A 68 7.29 10.59 7.73
C VAL A 68 6.41 11.78 7.30
N ILE A 69 5.26 11.46 6.72
CA ILE A 69 4.26 12.42 6.23
C ILE A 69 3.22 12.72 7.30
N ARG A 70 2.76 11.68 8.02
CA ARG A 70 1.74 11.80 9.07
C ARG A 70 1.89 10.71 10.11
N HIS A 71 1.86 11.08 11.39
CA HIS A 71 1.71 10.12 12.48
C HIS A 71 0.25 9.67 12.56
N ILE A 72 -0.01 8.39 12.32
CA ILE A 72 -1.33 7.79 12.46
C ILE A 72 -1.40 7.17 13.85
N THR A 73 -2.14 7.79 14.76
CA THR A 73 -2.22 7.40 16.19
C THR A 73 -3.40 6.50 16.52
N SER A 74 -4.39 6.39 15.64
CA SER A 74 -5.51 5.44 15.74
C SER A 74 -6.15 5.22 14.36
N PHE A 75 -6.74 4.03 14.19
CA PHE A 75 -7.75 3.75 13.17
C PHE A 75 -9.05 3.51 13.95
N GLU A 76 -9.85 4.56 14.12
CA GLU A 76 -11.23 4.40 14.61
C GLU A 76 -12.14 3.85 13.50
#